data_AF-A0A1X1J723-F1
#
_entry.id   AF-A0A1X1J723-F1
#
_cell.length_a   1.000
_cell.length_b   1.000
_cell.length_c   1.000
_cell.angle_alpha   90.00
_cell.angle_beta   90.00
_cell.angle_gamma   90.00
#
_symmetry.space_group_name_H-M   'P 1'
#
loop_
_entity.id
_entity.type
_entity.pdbx_description
1 polymer ?
#
loop_
_entity_poly.entity_id
_entity_poly.type
_entity_poly.pdbx_seq_one_letter_code
_entity_poly.pdbx_strand_id
1 'polypeptide(L)'
;MFLVKVGRTYRKLDNTDDISELVAPKIDPENSREFDPEIKLEHEEWFYIEIDDEHMSMIKEYEDKFLNTAGLNDVNEEEFSKIDLIFRKVDNDGLVFQKITQSKRLVDKSILKWRYRRAERTIIEKGIELKSENDAYFDGNNKLYFRSFRTIRSLFKGIDDYYRIASQAEVDELKRIDLVSFSDFEIKSNNLKMVAILKDDEIDLSKTSIISTLLKSYEQYPEQDFKVSEGKFIIDTNKRLTSFLKLALGRLYTNPITSHQMEASSARRLRKKEN
;
A
#
# COMPACT_ATOMS: atom_id res chain seq x y z
N MET A 1 -21.00 14.62 12.34
CA MET A 1 -20.55 15.67 11.41
C MET A 1 -19.51 15.10 10.47
N PHE A 2 -19.64 15.38 9.18
CA PHE A 2 -18.72 14.92 8.13
C PHE A 2 -17.99 16.11 7.53
N LEU A 3 -16.71 15.93 7.27
CA LEU A 3 -15.88 16.88 6.56
C LEU A 3 -15.45 16.27 5.22
N VAL A 4 -15.28 17.13 4.22
CA VAL A 4 -14.83 16.73 2.90
C VAL A 4 -13.64 17.56 2.45
N LYS A 5 -12.73 16.93 1.70
CA LYS A 5 -11.64 17.63 1.01
C LYS A 5 -12.03 17.84 -0.45
N VAL A 6 -11.93 19.08 -0.91
CA VAL A 6 -12.17 19.49 -2.30
C VAL A 6 -10.88 20.16 -2.78
N GLY A 7 -10.05 19.41 -3.52
CA GLY A 7 -8.70 19.82 -3.87
C GLY A 7 -7.85 20.13 -2.63
N ARG A 8 -7.57 21.42 -2.40
CA ARG A 8 -6.76 21.91 -1.27
C ARG A 8 -7.59 22.50 -0.12
N THR A 9 -8.91 22.49 -0.24
CA THR A 9 -9.81 23.11 0.74
C THR A 9 -10.66 22.07 1.45
N TYR A 10 -11.13 22.44 2.64
CA TYR A 10 -12.00 21.63 3.47
C TYR A 10 -13.38 22.28 3.55
N ARG A 11 -14.42 21.46 3.54
CA ARG A 11 -15.82 21.87 3.64
C ARG A 11 -16.56 21.00 4.64
N LYS A 12 -17.61 21.54 5.22
CA LYS A 12 -18.62 20.74 5.92
C LYS A 12 -19.51 20.08 4.87
N LEU A 13 -19.89 18.83 5.14
CA LEU A 13 -20.95 18.16 4.43
C LEU A 13 -22.15 18.09 5.38
N ASP A 14 -23.04 19.08 5.28
CA ASP A 14 -24.24 19.18 6.11
C ASP A 14 -25.30 18.15 5.68
N ASN A 15 -26.14 17.75 6.64
CA ASN A 15 -27.34 16.91 6.43
C ASN A 15 -27.10 15.43 6.09
N THR A 16 -26.09 14.81 6.73
CA THR A 16 -25.70 13.40 6.45
C THR A 16 -25.74 12.51 7.68
N ASP A 17 -26.81 12.58 8.48
CA ASP A 17 -27.05 11.60 9.55
C ASP A 17 -27.23 10.16 9.00
N ASP A 18 -27.37 10.01 7.68
CA ASP A 18 -27.60 8.75 6.97
C ASP A 18 -26.34 8.07 6.39
N ILE A 19 -25.11 8.59 6.57
CA ILE A 19 -23.89 7.89 6.09
C ILE A 19 -23.43 6.86 7.13
N SER A 20 -24.12 5.73 7.13
CA SER A 20 -23.86 4.60 8.02
C SER A 20 -22.56 3.84 7.71
N GLU A 21 -21.98 4.04 6.52
CA GLU A 21 -20.80 3.32 6.04
C GLU A 21 -19.49 3.81 6.66
N LEU A 22 -19.42 5.07 7.11
CA LEU A 22 -18.24 5.67 7.71
C LEU A 22 -18.26 5.50 9.25
N VAL A 23 -18.14 4.27 9.69
CA VAL A 23 -17.97 3.90 11.10
C VAL A 23 -16.58 3.33 11.35
N ALA A 24 -16.12 3.33 12.60
CA ALA A 24 -14.85 2.70 12.95
C ALA A 24 -14.87 1.21 12.52
N PRO A 25 -13.88 0.73 11.76
CA PRO A 25 -13.79 -0.68 11.41
C PRO A 25 -13.52 -1.52 12.66
N LYS A 26 -14.01 -2.76 12.68
CA LYS A 26 -13.62 -3.73 13.70
C LYS A 26 -12.23 -4.28 13.38
N ILE A 27 -11.24 -3.87 14.15
CA ILE A 27 -9.84 -4.28 13.98
C ILE A 27 -9.38 -5.00 15.25
N ASP A 28 -8.86 -6.20 15.06
CA ASP A 28 -8.34 -7.09 16.08
C ASP A 28 -6.89 -7.49 15.68
N PRO A 29 -6.05 -7.95 16.63
CA PRO A 29 -4.69 -8.41 16.31
C PRO A 29 -4.63 -9.57 15.31
N GLU A 30 -5.73 -10.29 15.12
CA GLU A 30 -5.84 -11.42 14.19
C GLU A 30 -6.14 -10.98 12.75
N ASN A 31 -6.78 -9.81 12.55
CA ASN A 31 -7.12 -9.28 11.23
C ASN A 31 -6.31 -8.03 10.86
N SER A 32 -5.24 -7.74 11.60
CA SER A 32 -4.34 -6.62 11.33
C SER A 32 -2.88 -7.02 11.42
N ARG A 33 -2.04 -6.33 10.64
CA ARG A 33 -0.59 -6.55 10.61
C ARG A 33 0.14 -5.27 10.23
N GLU A 34 1.39 -5.16 10.66
CA GLU A 34 2.25 -4.05 10.27
C GLU A 34 2.41 -4.03 8.74
N PHE A 35 2.48 -2.83 8.17
CA PHE A 35 2.60 -2.63 6.74
C PHE A 35 3.90 -3.22 6.21
N ASP A 36 3.76 -4.12 5.24
CA ASP A 36 4.87 -4.67 4.47
C ASP A 36 4.53 -4.52 2.98
N PRO A 37 5.38 -3.83 2.19
CA PRO A 37 5.10 -3.56 0.78
C PRO A 37 5.11 -4.81 -0.12
N GLU A 38 5.58 -5.98 0.36
CA GLU A 38 5.50 -7.27 -0.34
C GLU A 38 4.23 -8.05 -0.03
N ILE A 39 3.59 -7.79 1.12
CA ILE A 39 2.41 -8.54 1.53
C ILE A 39 1.20 -8.05 0.72
N LYS A 40 0.40 -9.02 0.28
CA LYS A 40 -0.98 -8.77 -0.15
C LYS A 40 -1.88 -9.18 1.00
N LEU A 41 -2.79 -8.31 1.39
CA LEU A 41 -3.80 -8.62 2.39
C LEU A 41 -4.78 -9.65 1.81
N GLU A 42 -5.20 -10.57 2.66
CA GLU A 42 -6.36 -11.41 2.41
C GLU A 42 -7.66 -10.60 2.62
N HIS A 43 -8.81 -11.20 2.29
CA HIS A 43 -10.10 -10.55 2.49
C HIS A 43 -10.31 -10.20 3.99
N GLU A 44 -10.77 -8.98 4.27
CA GLU A 44 -11.00 -8.40 5.62
C GLU A 44 -9.77 -8.03 6.45
N GLU A 45 -8.54 -8.27 5.99
CA GLU A 45 -7.35 -7.85 6.73
C GLU A 45 -7.04 -6.35 6.57
N TRP A 46 -6.28 -5.82 7.53
CA TRP A 46 -5.80 -4.44 7.56
C TRP A 46 -4.29 -4.39 7.73
N PHE A 47 -3.63 -3.53 6.96
CA PHE A 47 -2.31 -3.04 7.33
C PHE A 47 -2.43 -1.97 8.39
N TYR A 48 -1.40 -1.80 9.20
CA TYR A 48 -1.19 -0.60 10.00
C TYR A 48 0.24 -0.08 9.89
N ILE A 49 0.40 1.23 10.06
CA ILE A 49 1.67 1.86 10.39
C ILE A 49 1.55 2.54 11.75
N GLU A 50 2.62 2.49 12.53
CA GLU A 50 2.77 3.32 13.74
C GLU A 50 3.38 4.65 13.33
N ILE A 51 2.64 5.72 13.55
CA ILE A 51 3.01 7.09 13.18
C ILE A 51 3.90 7.65 14.29
N ASP A 52 5.10 8.05 13.92
CA ASP A 52 6.01 8.77 14.82
C ASP A 52 5.69 10.27 14.90
N ASP A 53 6.35 10.95 15.83
CA ASP A 53 6.12 12.38 16.09
C ASP A 53 6.44 13.28 14.88
N GLU A 54 7.42 12.90 14.04
CA GLU A 54 7.82 13.67 12.86
C GLU A 54 6.72 13.64 11.79
N HIS A 55 6.05 12.50 11.64
CA HIS A 55 5.00 12.30 10.64
C HIS A 55 3.59 12.61 11.16
N MET A 56 3.39 12.80 12.47
CA MET A 56 2.08 13.08 13.07
C MET A 56 1.36 14.29 12.47
N SER A 57 2.11 15.23 11.90
CA SER A 57 1.57 16.39 11.16
C SER A 57 0.58 16.00 10.05
N MET A 58 0.74 14.81 9.43
CA MET A 58 -0.16 14.34 8.37
C MET A 58 -1.58 14.01 8.88
N ILE A 59 -1.72 13.63 10.15
CA ILE A 59 -3.01 13.38 10.80
C ILE A 59 -3.58 14.67 11.37
N LYS A 60 -2.73 15.49 12.00
CA LYS A 60 -3.12 16.79 12.56
C LYS A 60 -3.76 17.72 11.52
N GLU A 61 -3.32 17.66 10.25
CA GLU A 61 -3.97 18.38 9.13
C GLU A 61 -5.50 18.16 9.09
N TYR A 62 -5.96 16.95 9.46
CA TYR A 62 -7.37 16.56 9.51
C TYR A 62 -8.01 16.80 10.87
N GLU A 63 -7.33 16.46 11.97
CA GLU A 63 -7.84 16.65 13.33
C GLU A 63 -8.16 18.13 13.63
N ASP A 64 -7.26 19.03 13.23
CA ASP A 64 -7.40 20.47 13.45
C ASP A 64 -8.68 21.05 12.80
N LYS A 65 -9.20 20.39 11.76
CA LYS A 65 -10.45 20.81 11.10
C LYS A 65 -11.69 20.56 11.96
N PHE A 66 -11.63 19.58 12.87
CA PHE A 66 -12.70 19.33 13.84
C PHE A 66 -12.63 20.29 15.03
N LEU A 67 -11.48 20.91 15.30
CA LEU A 67 -11.31 21.89 16.38
C LEU A 67 -11.95 23.25 16.04
N ASN A 68 -11.98 23.64 14.75
CA ASN A 68 -12.57 24.90 14.31
C ASN A 68 -13.49 24.71 13.10
N THR A 69 -14.64 24.07 13.34
CA THR A 69 -15.64 23.79 12.30
C THR A 69 -16.45 25.02 11.91
N ALA A 70 -16.57 26.00 12.81
CA ALA A 70 -17.27 27.27 12.55
C ALA A 70 -16.60 28.10 11.45
N GLY A 71 -15.30 27.93 11.24
CA GLY A 71 -14.55 28.57 10.15
C GLY A 71 -14.67 27.86 8.79
N LEU A 72 -15.36 26.71 8.72
CA LEU A 72 -15.53 25.94 7.48
C LEU A 72 -16.87 26.26 6.82
N ASN A 73 -16.84 26.52 5.51
CA ASN A 73 -18.06 26.65 4.71
C ASN A 73 -18.63 25.28 4.35
N ASP A 74 -19.93 25.25 4.08
CA ASP A 74 -20.60 24.08 3.50
C ASP A 74 -20.17 23.87 2.05
N VAL A 75 -20.14 22.61 1.63
CA VAL A 75 -19.87 22.27 0.23
C VAL A 75 -21.01 22.76 -0.66
N ASN A 76 -20.67 23.43 -1.76
CA ASN A 76 -21.65 23.83 -2.76
C ASN A 76 -21.79 22.79 -3.89
N GLU A 77 -22.78 22.99 -4.77
CA GLU A 77 -23.09 22.05 -5.85
C GLU A 77 -21.93 21.84 -6.84
N GLU A 78 -21.17 22.88 -7.15
CA GLU A 78 -20.02 22.78 -8.05
C GLU A 78 -18.85 22.03 -7.40
N GLU A 79 -18.64 22.25 -6.10
CA GLU A 79 -17.62 21.61 -5.28
C GLU A 79 -17.95 20.13 -4.99
N PHE A 80 -19.23 19.77 -4.93
CA PHE A 80 -19.67 18.40 -4.65
C PHE A 80 -19.06 17.39 -5.63
N SER A 81 -19.10 17.73 -6.92
CA SER A 81 -18.50 16.95 -8.01
C SER A 81 -16.97 16.86 -7.98
N LYS A 82 -16.32 17.61 -7.09
CA LYS A 82 -14.87 17.71 -6.90
C LYS A 82 -14.41 17.21 -5.52
N ILE A 83 -15.31 16.65 -4.71
CA ILE A 83 -14.95 16.02 -3.43
C ILE A 83 -14.00 14.85 -3.71
N ASP A 84 -12.84 14.86 -3.07
CA ASP A 84 -11.78 13.85 -3.23
C ASP A 84 -11.70 12.90 -2.02
N LEU A 85 -12.21 13.34 -0.88
CA LEU A 85 -12.18 12.61 0.39
C LEU A 85 -13.37 13.01 1.24
N ILE A 86 -14.00 12.02 1.86
CA ILE A 86 -14.95 12.18 2.96
C ILE A 86 -14.30 11.60 4.20
N PHE A 87 -14.35 12.32 5.32
CA PHE A 87 -13.80 11.86 6.58
C PHE A 87 -14.61 12.40 7.76
N ARG A 88 -14.58 11.67 8.87
CA ARG A 88 -15.23 12.07 10.12
C ARG A 88 -14.47 11.58 11.33
N LYS A 89 -14.75 12.25 12.45
CA LYS A 89 -14.36 11.77 13.78
C LYS A 89 -15.31 10.65 14.24
N VAL A 90 -14.73 9.65 14.88
CA VAL A 90 -15.39 8.53 15.56
C VAL A 90 -14.91 8.50 17.01
N ASP A 91 -15.36 7.51 17.78
CA ASP A 91 -14.99 7.39 19.20
C ASP A 91 -13.47 7.23 19.38
N ASN A 92 -12.98 7.52 20.60
CA ASN A 92 -11.56 7.45 20.99
C ASN A 92 -10.63 8.33 20.13
N ASP A 93 -11.10 9.52 19.74
CA ASP A 93 -10.37 10.45 18.87
C ASP A 93 -10.01 9.89 17.49
N GLY A 94 -10.60 8.75 17.11
CA GLY A 94 -10.32 8.14 15.82
C GLY A 94 -10.87 8.92 14.64
N LEU A 95 -10.27 8.72 13.47
CA LEU A 95 -10.71 9.30 12.20
C LEU A 95 -10.90 8.20 11.17
N VAL A 96 -12.04 8.22 10.47
CA VAL A 96 -12.30 7.34 9.32
C VAL A 96 -12.23 8.12 8.02
N PHE A 97 -11.65 7.51 7.00
CA PHE A 97 -11.38 8.15 5.72
C PHE A 97 -11.91 7.30 4.57
N GLN A 98 -12.64 7.94 3.66
CA GLN A 98 -13.08 7.33 2.41
C GLN A 98 -12.74 8.24 1.23
N LYS A 99 -11.79 7.79 0.42
CA LYS A 99 -11.35 8.45 -0.81
C LYS A 99 -12.38 8.28 -1.92
N ILE A 100 -12.75 9.39 -2.54
CA ILE A 100 -13.67 9.43 -3.67
C ILE A 100 -12.89 9.48 -4.97
N THR A 101 -13.00 8.42 -5.78
CA THR A 101 -12.38 8.35 -7.11
C THR A 101 -13.37 8.75 -8.19
N GLN A 102 -12.88 9.17 -9.36
CA GLN A 102 -13.72 9.53 -10.50
C GLN A 102 -14.73 8.42 -10.88
N SER A 103 -14.33 7.15 -10.78
CA SER A 103 -15.20 5.99 -11.03
C SER A 103 -16.42 5.89 -10.11
N LYS A 104 -16.38 6.51 -8.94
CA LYS A 104 -17.46 6.54 -7.96
C LYS A 104 -18.40 7.74 -8.15
N ARG A 105 -18.10 8.64 -9.08
CA ARG A 105 -18.99 9.74 -9.44
C ARG A 105 -20.08 9.21 -10.37
N LEU A 106 -21.34 9.41 -9.99
CA LEU A 106 -22.51 9.07 -10.77
C LEU A 106 -22.93 10.30 -11.56
N VAL A 107 -22.39 10.43 -12.78
CA VAL A 107 -22.91 11.39 -13.76
C VAL A 107 -24.11 10.73 -14.43
N ASP A 108 -25.30 11.26 -14.16
CA ASP A 108 -26.58 10.89 -14.77
C ASP A 108 -26.78 9.37 -14.97
N LYS A 109 -26.49 8.58 -13.92
CA LYS A 109 -26.69 7.13 -14.00
C LYS A 109 -28.19 6.82 -13.93
N SER A 110 -28.71 6.37 -15.07
CA SER A 110 -30.02 5.75 -15.18
C SER A 110 -29.97 4.32 -14.65
N ILE A 111 -30.57 4.09 -13.48
CA ILE A 111 -30.66 2.77 -12.84
C ILE A 111 -32.10 2.23 -12.90
N LEU A 112 -32.26 0.91 -12.99
CA LEU A 112 -33.54 0.25 -12.81
C LEU A 112 -33.67 -0.18 -11.35
N LYS A 113 -34.61 0.43 -10.62
CA LYS A 113 -34.93 0.08 -9.25
C LYS A 113 -36.19 -0.78 -9.23
N TRP A 114 -36.14 -1.92 -8.53
CA TRP A 114 -37.32 -2.74 -8.33
C TRP A 114 -38.20 -2.14 -7.24
N ARG A 115 -39.46 -1.83 -7.54
CA ARG A 115 -40.41 -1.27 -6.59
C ARG A 115 -41.78 -1.92 -6.75
N TYR A 116 -42.37 -2.39 -5.64
CA TYR A 116 -43.73 -2.95 -5.57
C TYR A 116 -44.13 -3.86 -6.76
N ARG A 117 -43.23 -4.77 -7.18
CA ARG A 117 -43.41 -5.78 -8.25
C ARG A 117 -43.15 -5.35 -9.70
N ARG A 118 -42.55 -4.19 -9.95
CA ARG A 118 -42.06 -3.80 -11.29
C ARG A 118 -40.72 -3.09 -11.24
N ALA A 119 -40.00 -3.11 -12.36
CA ALA A 119 -38.80 -2.29 -12.54
C ALA A 119 -39.19 -0.86 -12.92
N GLU A 120 -38.66 0.13 -12.20
CA GLU A 120 -38.85 1.54 -12.46
C GLU A 120 -37.49 2.19 -12.75
N ARG A 121 -37.43 3.02 -13.80
CA ARG A 121 -36.23 3.79 -14.12
C ARG A 121 -36.10 4.95 -13.15
N THR A 122 -34.94 5.07 -12.49
CA THR A 122 -34.55 6.20 -11.65
C THR A 122 -33.28 6.80 -12.21
N ILE A 123 -33.18 8.12 -12.28
CA ILE A 123 -31.94 8.82 -12.63
C ILE A 123 -31.33 9.34 -11.33
N ILE A 124 -30.07 9.01 -11.11
CA ILE A 124 -29.28 9.62 -10.04
C ILE A 124 -28.43 10.72 -10.67
N GLU A 125 -28.79 11.96 -10.38
CA GLU A 125 -28.05 13.16 -10.84
C GLU A 125 -26.98 13.50 -9.81
N LYS A 126 -25.78 13.84 -10.28
CA LYS A 126 -24.65 14.35 -9.48
C LYS A 126 -24.33 13.53 -8.22
N GLY A 127 -24.56 12.22 -8.24
CA GLY A 127 -24.37 11.35 -7.08
C GLY A 127 -22.90 10.97 -6.86
N ILE A 128 -22.56 10.62 -5.62
CA ILE A 128 -21.31 9.93 -5.27
C ILE A 128 -21.67 8.58 -4.68
N GLU A 129 -21.15 7.51 -5.25
CA GLU A 129 -21.25 6.17 -4.70
C GLU A 129 -20.33 6.06 -3.48
N LEU A 130 -20.91 5.87 -2.30
CA LEU A 130 -20.18 5.54 -1.08
C LEU A 130 -19.78 4.08 -1.11
N LYS A 131 -18.58 3.77 -0.61
CA LYS A 131 -18.15 2.38 -0.46
C LYS A 131 -18.67 1.86 0.87
N SER A 132 -18.93 0.56 0.95
CA SER A 132 -19.25 -0.13 2.21
C SER A 132 -18.07 -0.17 3.18
N GLU A 133 -16.87 0.17 2.71
CA GLU A 133 -15.63 0.04 3.46
C GLU A 133 -14.83 1.35 3.46
N ASN A 134 -14.16 1.62 4.59
CA ASN A 134 -13.23 2.72 4.71
C ASN A 134 -11.91 2.42 3.99
N ASP A 135 -11.26 3.45 3.47
CA ASP A 135 -9.94 3.33 2.86
C ASP A 135 -8.81 3.45 3.90
N ALA A 136 -9.04 4.24 4.96
CA ALA A 136 -8.14 4.34 6.11
C ALA A 136 -8.90 4.60 7.41
N TYR A 137 -8.28 4.24 8.52
CA TYR A 137 -8.75 4.51 9.88
C TYR A 137 -7.57 4.86 10.78
N PHE A 138 -7.64 5.99 11.46
CA PHE A 138 -6.72 6.36 12.54
C PHE A 138 -7.38 6.06 13.88
N ASP A 139 -6.69 5.38 14.79
CA ASP A 139 -7.28 4.89 16.06
C ASP A 139 -7.13 5.84 17.26
N GLY A 140 -6.61 7.04 17.05
CA GLY A 140 -6.32 8.00 18.12
C GLY A 140 -5.06 7.67 18.94
N ASN A 141 -4.41 6.53 18.69
CA ASN A 141 -3.25 6.02 19.42
C ASN A 141 -2.06 5.75 18.48
N ASN A 142 -1.81 6.71 17.59
CA ASN A 142 -0.71 6.71 16.63
C ASN A 142 -0.76 5.61 15.55
N LYS A 143 -1.81 4.79 15.45
CA LYS A 143 -1.88 3.79 14.37
C LYS A 143 -2.82 4.23 13.25
N LEU A 144 -2.30 4.17 12.03
CA LEU A 144 -3.08 4.36 10.81
C LEU A 144 -3.25 3.04 10.09
N TYR A 145 -4.49 2.56 10.06
CA TYR A 145 -4.91 1.33 9.41
C TYR A 145 -5.39 1.59 7.99
N PHE A 146 -5.09 0.69 7.06
CA PHE A 146 -5.51 0.78 5.66
C PHE A 146 -5.44 -0.57 4.95
N ARG A 147 -6.09 -0.68 3.79
CA ARG A 147 -6.02 -1.90 2.95
C ARG A 147 -5.13 -1.78 1.73
N SER A 148 -4.88 -0.56 1.29
CA SER A 148 -4.09 -0.29 0.07
C SER A 148 -3.26 0.96 0.26
N PHE A 149 -1.94 0.77 0.36
CA PHE A 149 -0.99 1.89 0.43
C PHE A 149 -1.18 2.84 -0.76
N ARG A 150 -1.37 2.29 -1.97
CA ARG A 150 -1.63 3.08 -3.19
C ARG A 150 -2.85 4.00 -3.05
N THR A 151 -3.88 3.55 -2.34
CA THR A 151 -5.11 4.33 -2.14
C THR A 151 -4.85 5.51 -1.21
N ILE A 152 -4.21 5.25 -0.08
CA ILE A 152 -4.00 6.23 0.99
C ILE A 152 -2.79 7.15 0.74
N ARG A 153 -1.88 6.75 -0.15
CA ARG A 153 -0.67 7.52 -0.52
C ARG A 153 -0.95 8.98 -0.87
N SER A 154 -2.08 9.25 -1.54
CA SER A 154 -2.45 10.62 -1.92
C SER A 154 -3.23 11.37 -0.84
N LEU A 155 -3.63 10.70 0.24
CA LEU A 155 -4.40 11.29 1.33
C LEU A 155 -3.45 11.90 2.38
N PHE A 156 -2.35 11.23 2.67
CA PHE A 156 -1.44 11.62 3.74
C PHE A 156 -0.09 12.07 3.14
N LYS A 157 0.24 13.35 3.31
CA LYS A 157 1.52 13.88 2.86
C LYS A 157 2.64 13.33 3.76
N GLY A 158 3.70 12.80 3.16
CA GLY A 158 4.83 12.19 3.90
C GLY A 158 4.66 10.69 4.19
N ILE A 159 3.50 10.09 3.86
CA ILE A 159 3.30 8.66 4.13
C ILE A 159 4.25 7.75 3.35
N ASP A 160 4.82 8.25 2.24
CA ASP A 160 5.82 7.54 1.44
C ASP A 160 7.08 7.17 2.25
N ASP A 161 7.36 7.84 3.36
CA ASP A 161 8.49 7.53 4.23
C ASP A 161 8.32 6.17 4.94
N TYR A 162 7.07 5.73 5.13
CA TYR A 162 6.73 4.37 5.59
C TYR A 162 6.78 3.33 4.45
N TYR A 163 6.98 3.76 3.21
CA TYR A 163 7.11 2.88 2.05
C TYR A 163 8.57 2.58 1.77
N ARG A 164 9.16 1.71 2.59
CA ARG A 164 10.58 1.38 2.51
C ARG A 164 10.99 0.88 1.12
N ILE A 165 11.82 1.67 0.46
CA ILE A 165 12.52 1.33 -0.79
C ILE A 165 14.01 1.61 -0.60
N ALA A 166 14.84 0.94 -1.38
CA ALA A 166 16.29 1.13 -1.27
C ALA A 166 16.65 2.57 -1.62
N SER A 167 17.45 3.18 -0.75
CA SER A 167 18.15 4.43 -0.99
C SER A 167 19.13 4.28 -2.16
N GLN A 168 19.55 5.41 -2.74
CA GLN A 168 20.56 5.39 -3.80
C GLN A 168 21.87 4.74 -3.33
N ALA A 169 22.26 4.95 -2.06
CA ALA A 169 23.44 4.34 -1.48
C ALA A 169 23.33 2.80 -1.44
N GLU A 170 22.20 2.25 -1.01
CA GLU A 170 21.97 0.79 -0.98
C GLU A 170 21.97 0.17 -2.38
N VAL A 171 21.42 0.89 -3.37
CA VAL A 171 21.47 0.50 -4.78
C VAL A 171 22.91 0.51 -5.31
N ASP A 172 23.67 1.56 -5.01
CA ASP A 172 25.06 1.70 -5.44
C ASP A 172 25.95 0.65 -4.79
N GLU A 173 25.70 0.29 -3.53
CA GLU A 173 26.34 -0.83 -2.87
C GLU A 173 26.06 -2.14 -3.61
N LEU A 174 24.80 -2.44 -3.96
CA LEU A 174 24.46 -3.63 -4.73
C LEU A 174 25.20 -3.65 -6.08
N LYS A 175 25.25 -2.51 -6.79
CA LYS A 175 25.95 -2.40 -8.08
C LYS A 175 27.46 -2.64 -7.98
N ARG A 176 28.07 -2.43 -6.81
CA ARG A 176 29.51 -2.61 -6.57
C ARG A 176 29.89 -4.04 -6.16
N ILE A 177 28.92 -4.92 -5.92
CA ILE A 177 29.19 -6.30 -5.51
C ILE A 177 29.75 -7.08 -6.70
N ASP A 178 30.86 -7.80 -6.49
CA ASP A 178 31.55 -8.53 -7.56
C ASP A 178 30.68 -9.63 -8.22
N LEU A 179 29.68 -10.13 -7.50
CA LEU A 179 28.71 -11.13 -7.97
C LEU A 179 27.82 -10.64 -9.12
N VAL A 180 27.72 -9.33 -9.35
CA VAL A 180 26.78 -8.74 -10.32
C VAL A 180 27.51 -7.82 -11.29
N SER A 181 27.10 -7.86 -12.56
CA SER A 181 27.51 -6.92 -13.60
C SER A 181 26.29 -6.10 -14.01
N PHE A 182 26.23 -4.86 -13.57
CA PHE A 182 25.11 -3.95 -13.81
C PHE A 182 25.31 -3.09 -15.05
N SER A 183 24.29 -3.02 -15.90
CA SER A 183 24.17 -1.96 -16.92
C SER A 183 23.37 -0.78 -16.36
N ASP A 184 23.46 0.36 -17.03
CA ASP A 184 22.71 1.55 -16.64
C ASP A 184 21.26 1.48 -17.13
N PHE A 185 20.31 1.48 -16.20
CA PHE A 185 18.88 1.57 -16.47
C PHE A 185 18.13 2.07 -15.22
N GLU A 186 16.94 2.64 -15.43
CA GLU A 186 16.07 3.06 -14.33
C GLU A 186 15.49 1.86 -13.57
N ILE A 187 15.87 1.72 -12.30
CA ILE A 187 15.36 0.64 -11.44
C ILE A 187 13.94 0.97 -10.99
N LYS A 188 12.99 0.08 -11.31
CA LYS A 188 11.59 0.26 -10.94
C LYS A 188 11.39 0.06 -9.44
N SER A 189 10.40 0.76 -8.88
CA SER A 189 10.04 0.73 -7.45
C SER A 189 9.95 -0.70 -6.86
N ASN A 190 9.41 -1.69 -7.58
CA ASN A 190 9.35 -3.07 -7.07
C ASN A 190 10.73 -3.69 -6.82
N ASN A 191 11.72 -3.40 -7.67
CA ASN A 191 13.08 -3.87 -7.46
C ASN A 191 13.75 -3.10 -6.32
N LEU A 192 13.52 -1.79 -6.19
CA LEU A 192 14.04 -1.00 -5.06
C LEU A 192 13.55 -1.54 -3.71
N LYS A 193 12.30 -2.04 -3.63
CA LYS A 193 11.80 -2.72 -2.42
C LYS A 193 12.58 -3.97 -2.09
N MET A 194 12.75 -4.87 -3.08
CA MET A 194 13.49 -6.11 -2.87
C MET A 194 14.95 -5.84 -2.50
N VAL A 195 15.56 -4.75 -3.00
CA VAL A 195 16.89 -4.31 -2.57
C VAL A 195 16.87 -3.84 -1.11
N ALA A 196 15.86 -3.07 -0.68
CA ALA A 196 15.74 -2.65 0.71
C ALA A 196 15.61 -3.86 1.65
N ILE A 197 14.77 -4.83 1.26
CA ILE A 197 14.55 -6.06 2.02
C ILE A 197 15.81 -6.90 2.09
N LEU A 198 16.56 -7.01 0.99
CA LEU A 198 17.86 -7.68 0.97
C LEU A 198 18.83 -7.06 1.99
N LYS A 199 18.79 -5.73 2.14
CA LYS A 199 19.60 -5.00 3.13
C LYS A 199 19.10 -5.20 4.56
N ASP A 200 17.80 -5.10 4.80
CA ASP A 200 17.17 -5.35 6.09
C ASP A 200 17.35 -6.79 6.57
N ASP A 201 17.37 -7.73 5.62
CA ASP A 201 17.61 -9.13 5.90
C ASP A 201 19.08 -9.44 6.23
N GLU A 202 19.97 -8.45 6.10
CA GLU A 202 21.43 -8.55 6.30
C GLU A 202 22.07 -9.64 5.43
N ILE A 203 21.57 -9.82 4.21
CA ILE A 203 22.11 -10.82 3.27
C ILE A 203 23.41 -10.30 2.68
N ASP A 204 24.53 -10.83 3.17
CA ASP A 204 25.86 -10.51 2.67
C ASP A 204 26.18 -11.24 1.35
N LEU A 205 25.88 -10.57 0.22
CA LEU A 205 26.19 -11.08 -1.12
C LEU A 205 27.69 -11.09 -1.46
N SER A 206 28.57 -10.62 -0.57
CA SER A 206 30.03 -10.78 -0.71
C SER A 206 30.54 -12.07 -0.07
N LYS A 207 29.72 -12.73 0.76
CA LYS A 207 30.08 -13.97 1.45
C LYS A 207 30.19 -15.14 0.46
N THR A 208 31.35 -15.80 0.43
CA THR A 208 31.65 -16.90 -0.49
C THR A 208 30.64 -18.05 -0.44
N SER A 209 30.11 -18.38 0.75
CA SER A 209 29.08 -19.42 0.88
C SER A 209 27.75 -19.02 0.23
N ILE A 210 27.38 -17.75 0.28
CA ILE A 210 26.16 -17.22 -0.34
C ILE A 210 26.36 -17.16 -1.86
N ILE A 211 27.48 -16.61 -2.33
CA ILE A 211 27.86 -16.56 -3.75
C ILE A 211 27.79 -17.96 -4.38
N SER A 212 28.46 -18.94 -3.77
CA SER A 212 28.47 -20.31 -4.28
C SER A 212 27.09 -20.97 -4.27
N THR A 213 26.23 -20.61 -3.32
CA THR A 213 24.85 -21.10 -3.28
C THR A 213 24.06 -20.53 -4.45
N LEU A 214 24.12 -19.22 -4.69
CA LEU A 214 23.39 -18.54 -5.77
C LEU A 214 23.84 -19.02 -7.16
N LEU A 215 25.15 -19.14 -7.37
CA LEU A 215 25.72 -19.62 -8.64
C LEU A 215 25.45 -21.11 -8.91
N LYS A 216 25.06 -21.90 -7.90
CA LYS A 216 24.62 -23.29 -8.10
C LYS A 216 23.11 -23.42 -8.24
N SER A 217 22.34 -22.56 -7.57
CA SER A 217 20.89 -22.71 -7.51
C SER A 217 20.15 -22.04 -8.67
N TYR A 218 20.74 -21.04 -9.34
CA TYR A 218 20.03 -20.32 -10.42
C TYR A 218 19.62 -21.24 -11.59
N GLU A 219 20.44 -22.23 -11.93
CA GLU A 219 20.18 -23.20 -13.02
C GLU A 219 18.94 -24.06 -12.75
N GLN A 220 18.54 -24.16 -11.47
CA GLN A 220 17.34 -24.90 -11.10
C GLN A 220 16.08 -24.17 -11.54
N TYR A 221 16.10 -22.89 -11.91
CA TYR A 221 14.89 -22.12 -12.21
C TYR A 221 14.93 -21.55 -13.64
N PRO A 222 14.77 -22.37 -14.70
CA PRO A 222 14.92 -21.95 -16.10
C PRO A 222 13.84 -20.96 -16.57
N GLU A 223 12.70 -20.88 -15.89
CA GLU A 223 11.62 -19.93 -16.18
C GLU A 223 11.96 -18.48 -15.78
N GLN A 224 13.01 -18.30 -14.97
CA GLN A 224 13.49 -16.99 -14.55
C GLN A 224 14.48 -16.43 -15.59
N ASP A 225 14.54 -15.10 -15.69
CA ASP A 225 15.44 -14.42 -16.64
C ASP A 225 16.82 -14.23 -16.00
N PHE A 226 17.57 -15.33 -15.88
CA PHE A 226 18.97 -15.28 -15.47
C PHE A 226 19.89 -15.20 -16.68
N LYS A 227 20.93 -14.37 -16.56
CA LYS A 227 22.07 -14.40 -17.45
C LYS A 227 23.32 -14.38 -16.58
N VAL A 228 24.16 -15.41 -16.70
CA VAL A 228 25.42 -15.51 -15.97
C VAL A 228 26.57 -15.55 -16.96
N SER A 229 27.60 -14.76 -16.71
CA SER A 229 28.84 -14.76 -17.49
C SER A 229 30.01 -14.54 -16.55
N GLU A 230 31.07 -15.34 -16.70
CA GLU A 230 32.28 -15.24 -15.87
C GLU A 230 32.00 -15.32 -14.36
N GLY A 231 31.00 -16.13 -13.95
CA GLY A 231 30.60 -16.26 -12.54
C GLY A 231 29.84 -15.06 -11.97
N LYS A 232 29.35 -14.15 -12.82
CA LYS A 232 28.59 -12.95 -12.43
C LYS A 232 27.21 -12.93 -13.05
N PHE A 233 26.22 -12.46 -12.30
CA PHE A 233 24.88 -12.21 -12.82
C PHE A 233 24.86 -10.92 -13.63
N ILE A 234 24.43 -11.00 -14.90
CA ILE A 234 24.30 -9.86 -15.79
C ILE A 234 22.94 -9.21 -15.58
N ILE A 235 22.93 -7.98 -15.08
CA ILE A 235 21.73 -7.22 -14.76
C ILE A 235 21.67 -6.00 -15.67
N ASP A 236 21.02 -6.15 -16.82
CA ASP A 236 20.82 -5.11 -17.84
C ASP A 236 19.34 -4.72 -18.01
N THR A 237 18.43 -5.38 -17.29
CA THR A 237 17.01 -5.06 -17.31
C THR A 237 16.39 -5.24 -15.92
N ASN A 238 15.25 -4.59 -15.71
CA ASN A 238 14.46 -4.79 -14.50
C ASN A 238 14.00 -6.25 -14.32
N LYS A 239 13.77 -7.00 -15.41
CA LYS A 239 13.33 -8.40 -15.33
C LYS A 239 14.44 -9.29 -14.76
N ARG A 240 15.68 -9.12 -15.25
CA ARG A 240 16.85 -9.84 -14.71
C ARG A 240 17.15 -9.48 -13.26
N LEU A 241 17.04 -8.18 -12.92
CA LEU A 241 17.16 -7.73 -11.54
C LEU A 241 16.11 -8.39 -10.63
N THR A 242 14.85 -8.47 -11.08
CA THR A 242 13.78 -9.16 -10.35
C THR A 242 14.11 -10.63 -10.12
N SER A 243 14.53 -11.36 -11.15
CA SER A 243 14.91 -12.78 -11.02
C SER A 243 16.09 -12.97 -10.06
N PHE A 244 17.13 -12.14 -10.16
CA PHE A 244 18.28 -12.16 -9.24
C PHE A 244 17.86 -11.91 -7.78
N LEU A 245 17.08 -10.86 -7.53
CA LEU A 245 16.65 -10.51 -6.17
C LEU A 245 15.74 -11.61 -5.57
N LYS A 246 14.84 -12.20 -6.36
CA LYS A 246 14.03 -13.35 -5.91
C LYS A 246 14.90 -14.54 -5.49
N LEU A 247 15.97 -14.83 -6.26
CA LEU A 247 16.91 -15.88 -5.90
C LEU A 247 17.67 -15.53 -4.61
N ALA A 248 18.21 -14.32 -4.52
CA ALA A 248 18.98 -13.84 -3.37
C ALA A 248 18.16 -13.82 -2.07
N LEU A 249 16.88 -13.45 -2.16
CA LEU A 249 15.92 -13.44 -1.04
C LEU A 249 15.33 -14.83 -0.73
N GLY A 250 15.76 -15.89 -1.42
CA GLY A 250 15.26 -17.25 -1.22
C GLY A 250 13.77 -17.42 -1.57
N ARG A 251 13.25 -16.62 -2.50
CA ARG A 251 11.85 -16.69 -2.97
C ARG A 251 11.61 -17.81 -3.97
N LEU A 252 12.68 -18.36 -4.55
CA LEU A 252 12.63 -19.50 -5.46
C LEU A 252 13.01 -20.76 -4.69
N TYR A 253 12.10 -21.73 -4.66
CA TYR A 253 12.31 -22.98 -3.93
C TYR A 253 11.58 -24.16 -4.57
N THR A 254 12.03 -25.37 -4.28
CA THR A 254 11.32 -26.60 -4.66
C THR A 254 10.50 -27.09 -3.47
N ASN A 255 9.21 -27.28 -3.67
CA ASN A 255 8.33 -27.84 -2.66
C ASN A 255 8.77 -29.28 -2.34
N PRO A 256 9.08 -29.64 -1.08
CA PRO A 256 9.62 -30.96 -0.75
C PRO A 256 8.61 -32.10 -0.90
N ILE A 257 7.31 -31.78 -0.96
CA ILE A 257 6.23 -32.78 -1.09
C ILE A 257 5.87 -32.98 -2.57
N THR A 258 5.62 -31.90 -3.30
CA THR A 258 5.17 -31.98 -4.71
C THR A 258 6.31 -31.99 -5.71
N SER A 259 7.54 -31.67 -5.28
CA SER A 259 8.70 -31.41 -6.15
C SER A 259 8.48 -30.30 -7.18
N HIS A 260 7.43 -29.49 -7.03
CA HIS A 260 7.18 -28.34 -7.89
C HIS A 260 8.12 -27.19 -7.54
N GLN A 261 8.59 -26.49 -8.56
CA GLN A 261 9.27 -25.22 -8.39
C GLN A 261 8.25 -24.13 -8.08
N MET A 262 8.52 -23.36 -7.04
CA MET A 262 7.61 -22.38 -6.47
C MET A 262 8.30 -21.03 -6.41
N GLU A 263 7.50 -19.98 -6.57
CA GLU A 263 7.90 -18.60 -6.32
C GLU A 263 7.04 -18.05 -5.17
N ALA A 264 7.68 -17.66 -4.07
CA ALA A 264 7.01 -17.00 -2.97
C ALA A 264 6.75 -15.52 -3.30
N SER A 265 5.53 -15.04 -3.07
CA SER A 265 5.17 -13.63 -3.23
C SER A 265 5.68 -12.74 -2.09
N SER A 266 5.89 -13.32 -0.91
CA SER A 266 6.46 -12.69 0.28
C SER A 266 7.02 -13.79 1.19
N ALA A 267 7.84 -13.43 2.17
CA ALA A 267 8.15 -14.34 3.27
C ALA A 267 8.21 -13.61 4.59
N ARG A 268 7.75 -14.30 5.64
CA ARG A 268 7.75 -13.81 7.01
C ARG A 268 8.76 -14.61 7.82
N ARG A 269 9.63 -13.92 8.55
CA ARG A 269 10.51 -14.56 9.55
C ARG A 269 9.64 -15.10 10.69
N LEU A 270 9.69 -16.41 10.92
CA LEU A 270 8.95 -17.06 12.01
C LEU A 270 9.70 -17.00 13.35
N ARG A 271 11.03 -16.85 13.32
CA ARG A 271 11.91 -16.66 14.50
C ARG A 271 13.10 -15.78 14.10
N LYS A 272 13.54 -14.86 14.96
CA LYS A 272 14.85 -14.18 14.79
C LYS A 272 15.96 -15.21 15.04
N LYS A 273 17.09 -15.11 14.32
CA LYS A 273 18.29 -15.89 14.64
C LYS A 273 18.69 -15.58 16.08
N GLU A 274 18.67 -16.60 16.94
CA GLU A 274 19.47 -16.56 18.16
C GLU A 274 20.93 -16.64 17.69
N ASN A 275 21.71 -15.61 18.01
CA ASN A 275 23.15 -15.58 17.76
C ASN A 275 23.87 -16.51 18.73
#